data_AF-K1LS65-F1
#
_entry.id   AF-K1LS65-F1
#
_cell.length_a   1.000
_cell.length_b   1.000
_cell.length_c   1.000
_cell.angle_alpha   90.00
_cell.angle_beta   90.00
_cell.angle_gamma   90.00
#
_symmetry.space_group_name_H-M   'P 1'
#
loop_
_entity.id
_entity.type
_entity.pdbx_description
1 polymer ?
#
loop_
_entity_poly.entity_id
_entity_poly.type
_entity_poly.pdbx_seq_one_letter_code
_entity_poly.pdbx_strand_id
1 'polypeptide(L)'
;MHLTKKQIFIIVGLALIIISCVIFIPAVLSAKNEDNAAAELSEIYNDQFVVTKSTAPAIGDDFEVTVQSETSKTVYDFDVKDGKYFGEYYGENVNMQVNELIQPIVGEEILVMSNVFQKDLEEETALEDVKAEKATVHLLVDEEISEATAQQIADALKSQFGEIPVTVEAYVVDEERVFEGVKTEVLNFFQLSKINGKSFVDFKFHEQSFEY
;
A
#
# COMPACT_ATOMS: atom_id res chain seq x y z
N MET A 1 -48.26 2.94 35.90
CA MET A 1 -48.63 2.21 34.68
C MET A 1 -47.64 1.07 34.50
N HIS A 2 -48.00 -0.17 34.83
CA HIS A 2 -47.09 -1.32 34.70
C HIS A 2 -47.23 -1.92 33.29
N LEU A 3 -46.14 -1.95 32.53
CA LEU A 3 -46.08 -2.60 31.24
C LEU A 3 -46.30 -4.11 31.41
N THR A 4 -47.16 -4.68 30.58
CA THR A 4 -47.38 -6.13 30.57
C THR A 4 -46.17 -6.85 29.95
N LYS A 5 -45.90 -8.09 30.36
CA LYS A 5 -44.80 -8.90 29.81
C LYS A 5 -44.81 -8.93 28.27
N LYS A 6 -46.00 -9.01 27.65
CA LYS A 6 -46.19 -8.99 26.19
C LYS A 6 -45.75 -7.66 25.55
N GLN A 7 -46.02 -6.53 26.19
CA GLN A 7 -45.55 -5.21 25.73
C GLN A 7 -44.02 -5.08 25.87
N ILE A 8 -43.43 -5.63 26.93
CA ILE A 8 -41.97 -5.65 27.12
C ILE A 8 -41.30 -6.45 25.99
N PHE A 9 -41.80 -7.65 25.65
CA PHE A 9 -41.25 -8.44 24.54
C PHE A 9 -41.33 -7.73 23.19
N ILE A 10 -42.45 -7.04 22.91
CA ILE A 10 -42.61 -6.28 21.66
C ILE A 10 -41.62 -5.10 21.63
N ILE A 11 -41.49 -4.33 22.72
CA ILE A 11 -40.57 -3.19 22.79
C ILE A 11 -39.11 -3.63 22.64
N VAL A 12 -38.72 -4.70 23.34
CA VAL A 12 -37.36 -5.25 23.25
C VAL A 12 -37.09 -5.81 21.85
N GLY A 13 -38.05 -6.50 21.24
CA GLY A 13 -37.92 -7.00 19.87
C GLY A 13 -37.78 -5.87 18.85
N LEU A 14 -38.57 -4.81 18.98
CA LEU A 14 -38.50 -3.64 18.10
C LEU A 14 -37.17 -2.88 18.27
N ALA A 15 -36.69 -2.75 19.52
CA ALA A 15 -35.39 -2.16 19.80
C ALA A 15 -34.24 -2.98 19.19
N LEU A 16 -34.29 -4.31 19.28
CA LEU A 16 -33.28 -5.19 18.66
C LEU A 16 -33.28 -5.09 17.14
N ILE A 17 -34.46 -4.99 16.50
CA ILE A 17 -34.56 -4.78 15.06
C ILE A 17 -33.95 -3.43 14.66
N ILE A 18 -34.25 -2.35 15.39
CA ILE A 18 -33.69 -1.03 15.11
C ILE A 18 -32.16 -1.05 15.27
N ILE A 19 -31.65 -1.63 16.37
CA ILE A 19 -30.20 -1.75 16.61
C ILE A 19 -29.54 -2.56 15.49
N SER A 20 -30.14 -3.67 15.08
CA SER A 20 -29.67 -4.48 13.96
C SER A 20 -29.64 -3.66 12.65
N CYS A 21 -30.69 -2.93 12.32
CA CYS A 21 -30.72 -2.06 11.14
C CYS A 21 -29.64 -0.96 11.20
N VAL A 22 -29.42 -0.34 12.36
CA VAL A 22 -28.42 0.73 12.53
C VAL A 22 -26.99 0.21 12.38
N ILE A 23 -26.72 -1.05 12.73
CA ILE A 23 -25.38 -1.64 12.65
C ILE A 23 -25.13 -2.30 11.29
N PHE A 24 -26.05 -3.14 10.82
CA PHE A 24 -25.81 -3.98 9.65
C PHE A 24 -26.07 -3.28 8.31
N ILE A 25 -27.03 -2.34 8.23
CA ILE A 25 -27.31 -1.66 6.96
C ILE A 25 -26.09 -0.82 6.51
N PRO A 26 -25.47 0.00 7.37
CA PRO A 26 -24.26 0.73 6.98
C PRO A 26 -23.11 -0.19 6.56
N ALA A 27 -22.87 -1.26 7.32
CA ALA A 27 -21.80 -2.22 7.00
C ALA A 27 -22.00 -2.90 5.64
N VAL A 28 -23.23 -3.30 5.30
CA VAL A 28 -23.56 -3.91 4.00
C VAL A 28 -23.39 -2.91 2.87
N LEU A 29 -23.73 -1.63 3.08
CA LEU A 29 -23.57 -0.60 2.07
C LEU A 29 -22.09 -0.25 1.84
N SER A 30 -21.29 -0.13 2.90
CA SER A 30 -19.83 0.06 2.79
C SER A 30 -19.18 -1.11 2.02
N ALA A 31 -19.49 -2.35 2.39
CA ALA A 31 -18.97 -3.54 1.68
C ALA A 31 -19.35 -3.54 0.19
N LYS A 32 -20.56 -3.10 -0.15
CA LYS A 32 -20.97 -2.98 -1.55
C LYS A 32 -20.18 -1.91 -2.30
N ASN A 33 -19.83 -0.80 -1.65
CA ASN A 33 -19.01 0.25 -2.25
C ASN A 33 -17.57 -0.23 -2.48
N GLU A 34 -17.02 -1.00 -1.53
CA GLU A 34 -15.73 -1.68 -1.64
C GLU A 34 -15.70 -2.66 -2.83
N ASP A 35 -16.69 -3.56 -2.93
CA ASP A 35 -16.81 -4.53 -4.02
C ASP A 35 -16.92 -3.85 -5.39
N ASN A 36 -17.71 -2.78 -5.48
CA ASN A 36 -17.85 -2.00 -6.71
C ASN A 36 -16.52 -1.32 -7.09
N ALA A 37 -15.81 -0.72 -6.12
CA ALA A 37 -14.54 -0.07 -6.38
C ALA A 37 -13.49 -1.03 -6.92
N ALA A 38 -13.35 -2.22 -6.30
CA ALA A 38 -12.43 -3.25 -6.79
C ALA A 38 -12.80 -3.73 -8.19
N ALA A 39 -14.10 -3.92 -8.48
CA ALA A 39 -14.56 -4.33 -9.80
C ALA A 39 -14.30 -3.27 -10.89
N GLU A 40 -14.54 -2.00 -10.59
CA GLU A 40 -14.28 -0.89 -11.53
C GLU A 40 -12.78 -0.70 -11.78
N LEU A 41 -11.94 -0.75 -10.74
CA LEU A 41 -10.49 -0.75 -10.88
C LEU A 41 -9.99 -1.94 -11.71
N SER A 42 -10.59 -3.11 -11.51
CA SER A 42 -10.25 -4.32 -12.27
C SER A 42 -10.55 -4.16 -13.76
N GLU A 43 -11.66 -3.51 -14.11
CA GLU A 43 -12.00 -3.18 -15.50
C GLU A 43 -11.07 -2.12 -16.09
N ILE A 44 -10.76 -1.05 -15.33
CA ILE A 44 -9.91 0.05 -15.78
C ILE A 44 -8.50 -0.44 -16.13
N TYR A 45 -7.90 -1.23 -15.25
CA TYR A 45 -6.49 -1.65 -15.38
C TYR A 45 -6.32 -3.06 -15.96
N ASN A 46 -7.41 -3.77 -16.24
CA ASN A 46 -7.38 -5.16 -16.73
C ASN A 46 -6.55 -6.09 -15.83
N ASP A 47 -6.74 -5.96 -14.51
CA ASP A 47 -6.17 -6.81 -13.46
C ASP A 47 -7.30 -7.27 -12.51
N GLN A 48 -7.05 -8.25 -11.67
CA GLN A 48 -8.01 -8.71 -10.67
C GLN A 48 -7.60 -8.16 -9.31
N PHE A 49 -8.45 -7.33 -8.71
CA PHE A 49 -8.19 -6.72 -7.41
C PHE A 49 -9.08 -7.25 -6.29
N VAL A 50 -8.49 -7.36 -5.10
CA VAL A 50 -9.21 -7.57 -3.84
C VAL A 50 -8.98 -6.40 -2.90
N VAL A 51 -10.02 -5.94 -2.21
CA VAL A 51 -9.89 -4.86 -1.22
C VAL A 51 -9.17 -5.38 0.02
N THR A 52 -8.11 -4.69 0.44
CA THR A 52 -7.37 -5.01 1.68
C THR A 52 -7.68 -4.03 2.80
N LYS A 53 -7.96 -2.77 2.47
CA LYS A 53 -8.37 -1.72 3.40
C LYS A 53 -9.25 -0.70 2.70
N SER A 54 -10.23 -0.15 3.39
CA SER A 54 -11.02 0.96 2.85
C SER A 54 -11.57 1.86 3.95
N THR A 55 -11.79 3.12 3.60
CA THR A 55 -12.56 4.09 4.39
C THR A 55 -13.97 4.31 3.82
N ALA A 56 -14.43 3.44 2.91
CA ALA A 56 -15.71 3.54 2.21
C ALA A 56 -16.89 3.77 3.18
N PRO A 57 -17.58 4.91 3.08
CA PRO A 57 -18.76 5.18 3.87
C PRO A 57 -19.97 4.44 3.32
N ALA A 58 -20.99 4.31 4.15
CA ALA A 58 -22.23 3.64 3.77
C ALA A 58 -23.05 4.41 2.72
N ILE A 59 -22.89 5.73 2.62
CA ILE A 59 -23.59 6.60 1.67
C ILE A 59 -22.55 7.55 1.08
N GLY A 60 -22.64 7.75 -0.24
CA GLY A 60 -21.61 8.38 -1.08
C GLY A 60 -20.95 9.63 -0.48
N ASP A 61 -19.63 9.53 -0.38
CA ASP A 61 -18.64 10.55 -0.06
C ASP A 61 -17.31 10.05 -0.68
N ASP A 62 -16.32 10.94 -0.77
CA ASP A 62 -14.96 10.58 -1.16
C ASP A 62 -14.36 9.60 -0.15
N PHE A 63 -13.61 8.61 -0.63
CA PHE A 63 -12.98 7.62 0.24
C PHE A 63 -11.64 7.13 -0.31
N GLU A 64 -10.87 6.50 0.56
CA GLU A 64 -9.63 5.82 0.21
C GLU A 64 -9.89 4.32 0.13
N VAL A 65 -9.35 3.68 -0.89
CA VAL A 65 -9.38 2.23 -1.06
C VAL A 65 -7.99 1.71 -1.36
N THR A 66 -7.56 0.75 -0.57
CA THR A 66 -6.35 -0.03 -0.81
C THR A 66 -6.78 -1.38 -1.36
N VAL A 67 -6.23 -1.74 -2.52
CA VAL A 67 -6.49 -3.00 -3.19
C VAL A 67 -5.20 -3.76 -3.42
N GLN A 68 -5.28 -5.09 -3.50
CA GLN A 68 -4.17 -5.97 -3.84
C GLN A 68 -4.48 -6.71 -5.14
N SER A 69 -3.52 -6.75 -6.06
CA SER A 69 -3.63 -7.58 -7.26
C SER A 69 -3.62 -9.05 -6.87
N GLU A 70 -4.57 -9.83 -7.36
CA GLU A 70 -4.57 -11.28 -7.18
C GLU A 70 -3.39 -11.95 -7.91
N THR A 71 -2.92 -11.32 -8.99
CA THR A 71 -1.85 -11.84 -9.85
C THR A 71 -0.48 -11.54 -9.27
N SER A 72 -0.14 -10.27 -9.09
CA SER A 72 1.21 -9.85 -8.65
C SER A 72 1.36 -9.81 -7.13
N LYS A 73 0.25 -9.81 -6.38
CA LYS A 73 0.21 -9.55 -4.93
C LYS A 73 0.65 -8.14 -4.53
N THR A 74 0.86 -7.24 -5.49
CA THR A 74 1.16 -5.83 -5.24
C THR A 74 -0.05 -5.11 -4.67
N VAL A 75 0.21 -4.20 -3.74
CA VAL A 75 -0.79 -3.35 -3.08
C VAL A 75 -0.78 -1.97 -3.73
N TYR A 76 -1.98 -1.44 -4.00
CA TYR A 76 -2.21 -0.15 -4.62
C TYR A 76 -3.22 0.65 -3.82
N ASP A 77 -2.96 1.93 -3.65
CA ASP A 77 -3.87 2.87 -2.99
C ASP A 77 -4.52 3.80 -4.02
N PHE A 78 -5.83 3.98 -3.88
CA PHE A 78 -6.61 4.91 -4.68
C PHE A 78 -7.46 5.84 -3.82
N ASP A 79 -7.50 7.10 -4.21
CA ASP A 79 -8.54 8.04 -3.80
C ASP A 79 -9.73 7.90 -4.75
N VAL A 80 -10.92 7.67 -4.20
CA VAL A 80 -12.17 7.69 -4.94
C VAL A 80 -12.86 9.02 -4.67
N LYS A 81 -12.96 9.87 -5.70
CA LYS A 81 -13.58 11.20 -5.61
C LYS A 81 -14.56 11.43 -6.74
N ASP A 82 -15.78 11.84 -6.41
CA ASP A 82 -16.86 12.05 -7.40
C ASP A 82 -17.07 10.84 -8.36
N GLY A 83 -16.87 9.61 -7.86
CA GLY A 83 -16.97 8.38 -8.65
C GLY A 83 -15.82 8.16 -9.65
N LYS A 84 -14.70 8.84 -9.47
CA LYS A 84 -13.46 8.64 -10.23
C LYS A 84 -12.35 8.16 -9.32
N TYR A 85 -11.43 7.39 -9.88
CA TYR A 85 -10.29 6.82 -9.18
C TYR A 85 -9.02 7.60 -9.50
N PHE A 86 -8.26 7.94 -8.47
CA PHE A 86 -6.99 8.64 -8.58
C PHE A 86 -5.94 7.84 -7.80
N GLY A 87 -4.90 7.38 -8.48
CA GLY A 87 -3.82 6.60 -7.88
C GLY A 87 -2.66 6.44 -8.86
N GLU A 88 -1.54 5.96 -8.37
CA GLU A 88 -0.28 5.84 -9.13
C GLU A 88 -0.05 4.39 -9.57
N TYR A 89 -1.05 3.73 -10.17
CA TYR A 89 -0.98 2.31 -10.54
C TYR A 89 0.27 1.96 -11.38
N TYR A 90 0.48 2.69 -12.49
CA TYR A 90 1.63 2.45 -13.36
C TYR A 90 2.95 2.85 -12.70
N GLY A 91 2.95 3.92 -11.89
CA GLY A 91 4.11 4.33 -11.12
C GLY A 91 4.53 3.27 -10.10
N GLU A 92 3.56 2.65 -9.41
CA GLU A 92 3.80 1.52 -8.51
C GLU A 92 4.36 0.30 -9.25
N ASN A 93 3.85 -0.01 -10.44
CA ASN A 93 4.40 -1.10 -11.24
C ASN A 93 5.86 -0.85 -11.66
N VAL A 94 6.24 0.40 -11.91
CA VAL A 94 7.65 0.77 -12.11
C VAL A 94 8.45 0.55 -10.83
N ASN A 95 7.94 1.00 -9.68
CA ASN A 95 8.60 0.80 -8.39
C ASN A 95 8.79 -0.69 -8.06
N MET A 96 7.83 -1.54 -8.42
CA MET A 96 7.93 -2.99 -8.28
C MET A 96 9.04 -3.59 -9.13
N GLN A 97 9.13 -3.21 -10.41
CA GLN A 97 10.22 -3.66 -11.29
C GLN A 97 11.59 -3.18 -10.77
N VAL A 98 11.66 -2.00 -10.16
CA VAL A 98 12.88 -1.53 -9.50
C VAL A 98 13.20 -2.34 -8.26
N ASN A 99 12.21 -2.68 -7.43
CA ASN A 99 12.42 -3.56 -6.29
C ASN A 99 13.00 -4.92 -6.75
N GLU A 100 12.46 -5.49 -7.82
CA GLU A 100 12.95 -6.74 -8.43
C GLU A 100 14.37 -6.61 -8.99
N LEU A 101 14.73 -5.45 -9.56
CA LEU A 101 16.09 -5.17 -10.03
C LEU A 101 17.09 -5.10 -8.88
N ILE A 102 16.68 -4.53 -7.73
CA ILE A 102 17.55 -4.30 -6.58
C ILE A 102 17.64 -5.53 -5.66
N GLN A 103 16.57 -6.34 -5.57
CA GLN A 103 16.50 -7.50 -4.69
C GLN A 103 17.73 -8.43 -4.76
N PRO A 104 18.30 -8.76 -5.94
CA PRO A 104 19.47 -9.63 -6.03
C PRO A 104 20.76 -9.02 -5.47
N ILE A 105 20.84 -7.69 -5.33
CA ILE A 105 21.99 -6.98 -4.78
C ILE A 105 22.01 -7.11 -3.25
N VAL A 106 20.84 -7.04 -2.62
CA VAL A 106 20.68 -7.01 -1.16
C VAL A 106 20.34 -8.39 -0.56
N GLY A 107 19.75 -9.30 -1.33
CA GLY A 107 19.34 -10.64 -0.89
C GLY A 107 17.86 -10.73 -0.50
N GLU A 108 17.28 -11.93 -0.53
CA GLU A 108 15.82 -12.18 -0.39
C GLU A 108 15.23 -11.84 0.99
N GLU A 109 16.07 -11.80 2.03
CA GLU A 109 15.62 -11.51 3.39
C GLU A 109 15.27 -10.03 3.58
N ILE A 110 15.92 -9.14 2.82
CA ILE A 110 15.71 -7.69 2.88
C ILE A 110 14.45 -7.30 2.11
N LEU A 111 13.61 -6.45 2.69
CA LEU A 111 12.48 -5.86 1.98
C LEU A 111 12.92 -4.58 1.28
N VAL A 112 12.77 -4.54 -0.04
CA VAL A 112 13.07 -3.36 -0.88
C VAL A 112 11.78 -2.58 -1.15
N MET A 113 11.82 -1.27 -0.95
CA MET A 113 10.70 -0.35 -1.13
C MET A 113 11.19 0.88 -1.89
N SER A 114 11.04 0.86 -3.20
CA SER A 114 11.53 1.93 -4.07
C SER A 114 10.45 2.97 -4.35
N ASN A 115 10.88 4.22 -4.46
CA ASN A 115 10.09 5.34 -4.94
C ASN A 115 10.89 6.06 -6.03
N VAL A 116 10.55 5.76 -7.27
CA VAL A 116 11.05 6.46 -8.44
C VAL A 116 10.08 7.59 -8.76
N PHE A 117 10.61 8.81 -8.79
CA PHE A 117 9.81 9.98 -9.10
C PHE A 117 9.72 10.10 -10.62
N GLN A 118 8.60 9.63 -11.16
CA GLN A 118 8.28 9.75 -12.57
C GLN A 118 7.27 10.88 -12.79
N LYS A 119 7.12 11.31 -14.04
CA LYS A 119 6.17 12.35 -14.42
C LYS A 119 5.18 11.83 -15.46
N ASP A 120 3.89 12.09 -15.22
CA ASP A 120 2.77 11.90 -16.16
C ASP A 120 2.67 10.47 -16.74
N LEU A 121 2.86 9.43 -15.91
CA LEU A 121 2.76 8.03 -16.35
C LEU A 121 1.30 7.56 -16.33
N GLU A 122 0.66 7.53 -17.51
CA GLU A 122 -0.76 7.19 -17.68
C GLU A 122 -1.01 5.79 -18.28
N GLU A 123 0.04 5.08 -18.70
CA GLU A 123 -0.04 3.75 -19.28
C GLU A 123 1.19 2.89 -18.95
N GLU A 124 1.08 1.58 -19.17
CA GLU A 124 2.17 0.63 -18.95
C GLU A 124 3.37 0.99 -19.83
N THR A 125 4.54 1.13 -19.22
CA THR A 125 5.78 1.53 -19.90
C THR A 125 6.90 0.61 -19.44
N ALA A 126 7.72 0.15 -20.40
CA ALA A 126 8.91 -0.64 -20.10
C ALA A 126 9.89 0.19 -19.26
N LEU A 127 10.60 -0.47 -18.33
CA LEU A 127 11.44 0.20 -17.34
C LEU A 127 12.51 1.11 -17.98
N GLU A 128 13.06 0.71 -19.13
CA GLU A 128 14.07 1.45 -19.90
C GLU A 128 13.56 2.74 -20.56
N ASP A 129 12.24 2.83 -20.77
CA ASP A 129 11.60 3.99 -21.40
C ASP A 129 11.05 5.00 -20.36
N VAL A 130 11.07 4.63 -19.09
CA VAL A 130 10.63 5.49 -17.98
C VAL A 130 11.57 6.68 -17.82
N LYS A 131 10.99 7.88 -17.79
CA LYS A 131 11.71 9.11 -17.48
C LYS A 131 11.65 9.39 -15.98
N ALA A 132 12.67 8.94 -15.26
CA ALA A 132 12.83 9.23 -13.84
C ALA A 132 13.54 10.57 -13.63
N GLU A 133 13.08 11.35 -12.65
CA GLU A 133 13.74 12.59 -12.22
C GLU A 133 14.73 12.35 -11.08
N LYS A 134 14.39 11.41 -10.19
CA LYS A 134 15.20 10.93 -9.06
C LYS A 134 14.63 9.61 -8.56
N ALA A 135 15.41 8.86 -7.79
CA ALA A 135 14.96 7.64 -7.16
C ALA A 135 15.37 7.60 -5.69
N THR A 136 14.48 7.10 -4.84
CA THR A 136 14.79 6.74 -3.46
C THR A 136 14.55 5.26 -3.27
N VAL A 137 15.53 4.53 -2.73
CA VAL A 137 15.38 3.11 -2.39
C VAL A 137 15.41 3.00 -0.88
N HIS A 138 14.31 2.54 -0.31
CA HIS A 138 14.24 2.21 1.10
C HIS A 138 14.46 0.70 1.29
N LEU A 139 15.23 0.33 2.31
CA LEU A 139 15.50 -1.05 2.68
C LEU A 139 15.06 -1.27 4.12
N LEU A 140 14.26 -2.30 4.39
CA LEU A 140 14.05 -2.80 5.74
C LEU A 140 15.03 -3.95 5.97
N VAL A 141 15.92 -3.76 6.94
CA VAL A 141 17.06 -4.66 7.18
C VAL A 141 17.16 -5.02 8.67
N ASP A 142 17.76 -6.17 8.95
CA ASP A 142 18.12 -6.60 10.31
C ASP A 142 19.54 -6.17 10.72
N GLU A 143 20.40 -5.90 9.74
CA GLU A 143 21.76 -5.40 9.93
C GLU A 143 22.06 -4.18 9.05
N GLU A 144 23.00 -3.34 9.50
CA GLU A 144 23.48 -2.19 8.74
C GLU A 144 24.02 -2.59 7.36
N ILE A 145 23.78 -1.74 6.35
CA ILE A 145 24.30 -1.94 5.00
C ILE A 145 25.65 -1.23 4.81
N SER A 146 26.46 -1.77 3.89
CA SER A 146 27.73 -1.13 3.52
C SER A 146 27.52 -0.02 2.47
N GLU A 147 28.39 1.00 2.49
CA GLU A 147 28.43 2.03 1.43
C GLU A 147 28.67 1.42 0.04
N ALA A 148 29.38 0.30 -0.05
CA ALA A 148 29.59 -0.41 -1.32
C ALA A 148 28.28 -1.01 -1.85
N THR A 149 27.43 -1.55 -0.96
CA THR A 149 26.09 -2.05 -1.33
C THR A 149 25.21 -0.90 -1.80
N ALA A 150 25.18 0.21 -1.07
CA ALA A 150 24.40 1.39 -1.44
C ALA A 150 24.87 1.98 -2.78
N GLN A 151 26.18 2.00 -3.05
CA GLN A 151 26.73 2.40 -4.35
C GLN A 151 26.30 1.45 -5.47
N GLN A 152 26.29 0.13 -5.26
CA GLN A 152 25.83 -0.84 -6.25
C GLN A 152 24.35 -0.64 -6.63
N ILE A 153 23.50 -0.32 -5.65
CA ILE A 153 22.10 0.04 -5.88
C ILE A 153 22.01 1.30 -6.75
N ALA A 154 22.76 2.34 -6.39
CA ALA A 154 22.79 3.58 -7.16
C ALA A 154 23.29 3.37 -8.60
N ASP A 155 24.34 2.57 -8.80
CA ASP A 155 24.87 2.24 -10.12
C ASP A 155 23.86 1.45 -10.97
N ALA A 156 23.12 0.52 -10.36
CA ALA A 156 22.07 -0.23 -11.05
C ALA A 156 20.94 0.69 -11.54
N LEU A 157 20.49 1.62 -10.70
CA LEU A 157 19.46 2.59 -11.07
C LEU A 157 19.96 3.59 -12.12
N LYS A 158 21.21 4.04 -12.02
CA LYS A 158 21.80 4.94 -13.02
C LYS A 158 22.02 4.25 -14.36
N SER A 159 22.32 2.94 -14.36
CA SER A 159 22.37 2.15 -15.59
C SER A 159 20.98 2.02 -16.23
N GLN A 160 19.91 2.03 -15.43
CA GLN A 160 18.55 1.86 -15.91
C GLN A 160 17.93 3.18 -16.40
N PHE A 161 18.08 4.26 -15.63
CA PHE A 161 17.40 5.53 -15.87
C PHE A 161 18.33 6.67 -16.33
N GLY A 162 19.62 6.41 -16.46
CA GLY A 162 20.66 7.41 -16.73
C GLY A 162 21.14 8.13 -15.48
N GLU A 163 21.90 9.22 -15.66
CA GLU A 163 22.45 10.02 -14.56
C GLU A 163 21.33 10.79 -13.83
N ILE A 164 20.69 10.13 -12.86
CA ILE A 164 19.70 10.69 -11.95
C ILE A 164 20.23 10.72 -10.51
N PRO A 165 19.76 11.65 -9.65
CA PRO A 165 20.01 11.58 -8.22
C PRO A 165 19.40 10.32 -7.62
N VAL A 166 20.18 9.60 -6.80
CA VAL A 166 19.73 8.40 -6.09
C VAL A 166 19.99 8.55 -4.60
N THR A 167 18.96 8.31 -3.79
CA THR A 167 19.08 8.19 -2.33
C THR A 167 18.81 6.75 -1.93
N VAL A 168 19.67 6.18 -1.09
CA VAL A 168 19.46 4.85 -0.49
C VAL A 168 19.30 5.05 1.01
N GLU A 169 18.16 4.62 1.56
CA GLU A 169 17.86 4.66 2.99
C GLU A 169 17.67 3.24 3.52
N ALA A 170 18.39 2.87 4.56
CA ALA A 170 18.19 1.61 5.28
C ALA A 170 17.56 1.88 6.64
N TYR A 171 16.45 1.21 6.93
CA TYR A 171 15.77 1.17 8.21
C TYR A 171 16.16 -0.14 8.91
N VAL A 172 17.10 -0.03 9.84
CA VAL A 172 17.66 -1.18 10.57
C VAL A 172 16.76 -1.46 11.78
N VAL A 173 16.13 -2.63 11.82
CA VAL A 173 15.20 -3.03 12.88
C VAL A 173 15.98 -3.57 14.07
N ASP A 174 15.86 -2.91 15.23
CA ASP A 174 16.64 -3.27 16.43
C ASP A 174 16.12 -4.54 17.15
N GLU A 175 14.98 -5.10 16.73
CA GLU A 175 14.31 -6.25 17.37
C GLU A 175 13.94 -7.38 16.36
N GLU A 176 14.81 -8.40 16.21
CA GLU A 176 14.66 -9.52 15.25
C GLU A 176 13.27 -10.20 15.21
N ARG A 177 12.62 -10.39 16.37
CA ARG A 177 11.33 -11.11 16.43
C ARG A 177 10.15 -10.31 15.88
N VAL A 178 10.37 -9.05 15.53
CA VAL A 178 9.37 -8.14 14.95
C VAL A 178 9.52 -8.06 13.43
N PHE A 179 10.72 -8.33 12.88
CA PHE A 179 11.03 -8.14 11.47
C PHE A 179 10.10 -8.90 10.51
N GLU A 180 9.96 -10.22 10.68
CA GLU A 180 9.09 -11.05 9.81
C GLU A 180 7.61 -10.67 9.90
N GLY A 181 7.15 -10.28 11.09
CA GLY A 181 5.79 -9.80 11.30
C GLY A 181 5.54 -8.48 10.56
N VAL A 182 6.49 -7.55 10.66
CA VAL A 182 6.44 -6.26 9.96
C VAL A 182 6.50 -6.44 8.45
N LYS A 183 7.42 -7.26 7.95
CA LYS A 183 7.52 -7.59 6.51
C LYS A 183 6.20 -8.14 5.97
N THR A 184 5.56 -9.05 6.71
CA THR A 184 4.28 -9.64 6.34
C THR A 184 3.16 -8.59 6.33
N GLU A 185 3.09 -7.71 7.33
CA GLU A 185 2.07 -6.65 7.39
C GLU A 185 2.24 -5.65 6.25
N VAL A 186 3.48 -5.21 6.01
CA VAL A 186 3.84 -4.29 4.93
C VAL A 186 3.39 -4.84 3.58
N LEU A 187 3.78 -6.07 3.24
CA LEU A 187 3.47 -6.68 1.94
C LEU A 187 1.96 -6.89 1.69
N ASN A 188 1.15 -6.98 2.76
CA ASN A 188 -0.28 -7.24 2.63
C ASN A 188 -1.14 -5.97 2.59
N PHE A 189 -0.67 -4.87 3.18
CA PHE A 189 -1.53 -3.72 3.44
C PHE A 189 -0.97 -2.37 2.99
N PHE A 190 0.28 -2.30 2.54
CA PHE A 190 0.91 -1.04 2.20
C PHE A 190 1.42 -1.05 0.76
N GLN A 191 1.09 0.02 0.02
CA GLN A 191 1.78 0.34 -1.22
C GLN A 191 3.23 0.69 -0.91
N LEU A 192 4.20 -0.03 -1.49
CA LEU A 192 5.59 0.00 -1.04
C LEU A 192 6.24 1.36 -1.30
N SER A 193 5.91 2.01 -2.42
CA SER A 193 6.48 3.32 -2.77
C SER A 193 6.09 4.47 -1.85
N LYS A 194 5.04 4.30 -1.05
CA LYS A 194 4.60 5.30 -0.06
C LYS A 194 5.27 5.14 1.30
N ILE A 195 5.96 4.01 1.51
CA ILE A 195 6.63 3.71 2.77
C ILE A 195 7.87 4.59 2.92
N ASN A 196 8.05 5.15 4.11
CA ASN A 196 9.22 5.92 4.51
C ASN A 196 9.44 5.73 6.01
N GLY A 197 10.45 6.38 6.60
CA GLY A 197 10.77 6.24 8.02
C GLY A 197 9.60 6.50 8.98
N LYS A 198 8.59 7.29 8.58
CA LYS A 198 7.38 7.51 9.39
C LYS A 198 6.44 6.31 9.42
N SER A 199 6.50 5.43 8.42
CA SER A 199 5.71 4.20 8.40
C SER A 199 6.16 3.22 9.49
N PHE A 200 7.36 3.40 10.04
CA PHE A 200 7.94 2.53 11.05
C PHE A 200 7.98 3.13 12.46
N VAL A 201 7.31 4.27 12.71
CA VAL A 201 7.41 4.99 14.02
C VAL A 201 7.00 4.17 15.25
N ASP A 202 6.17 3.14 15.05
CA ASP A 202 5.75 2.24 16.13
C ASP A 202 6.79 1.15 16.44
N PHE A 203 7.85 1.06 15.64
CA PHE A 203 8.97 0.13 15.79
C PHE A 203 10.24 0.87 16.22
N LYS A 204 11.14 0.17 16.93
CA LYS A 204 12.48 0.68 17.17
C LYS A 204 13.35 0.39 15.96
N PHE A 205 13.80 1.44 15.30
CA PHE A 205 14.75 1.37 14.21
C PHE A 205 15.72 2.55 14.28
N HIS A 206 16.83 2.41 13.57
CA HIS A 206 17.70 3.52 13.21
C HIS A 206 17.90 3.57 11.70
N GLU A 207 18.22 4.76 11.19
CA GLU A 207 18.30 5.06 9.76
C GLU A 207 19.75 5.25 9.32
N GLN A 208 20.12 4.62 8.19
CA GLN A 208 21.32 4.95 7.43
C GLN A 208 20.90 5.54 6.09
N SER A 209 21.52 6.66 5.68
CA SER A 209 21.18 7.34 4.43
C SER A 209 22.45 7.62 3.62
N PHE A 210 22.37 7.33 2.32
CA PHE A 210 23.44 7.51 1.35
C PHE A 210 22.91 8.27 0.13
N GLU A 211 23.64 9.30 -0.33
CA GLU A 211 23.26 10.16 -1.46
C GLU A 211 24.28 10.04 -2.60
N TYR A 212 23.81 9.79 -3.83
CA TYR A 212 24.63 9.53 -5.03
C TYR A 212 24.16 10.29 -6.27
#